data_AF-A0A369KLJ0-F1
#
_entry.id   AF-A0A369KLJ0-F1
#
_cell.length_a   1.000
_cell.length_b   1.000
_cell.length_c   1.000
_cell.angle_alpha   90.00
_cell.angle_beta   90.00
_cell.angle_gamma   90.00
#
_symmetry.space_group_name_H-M   'P 1'
#
loop_
_entity.id
_entity.type
_entity.pdbx_description
1 polymer ?
#
loop_
_entity_poly.entity_id
_entity_poly.type
_entity_poly.pdbx_seq_one_letter_code
_entity_poly.pdbx_strand_id
1 'polypeptide(L)'
;EENLPTKAAQEAVSGHETYVQDTFMQYVEGDYKGSADTFRESYAYMYGVGENLGEAIVKQSPEKFMDGTPGSMPNTGNGGMSDNNAAGTTGA
;
A
#
# COMPACT_ATOMS: atom_id res chain seq x y z
N GLU A 1 -20.24 -9.26 5.69
CA GLU A 1 -19.66 -8.78 4.42
C GLU A 1 -18.29 -9.43 4.24
N GLU A 2 -17.89 -9.77 3.02
CA GLU A 2 -16.58 -10.38 2.76
C GLU A 2 -15.49 -9.31 2.87
N ASN A 3 -14.41 -9.59 3.61
CA ASN A 3 -13.27 -8.65 3.75
C ASN A 3 -12.50 -8.44 2.43
N LEU A 4 -12.68 -9.36 1.48
CA LEU A 4 -12.32 -9.24 0.08
C LEU A 4 -13.41 -9.95 -0.73
N PRO A 5 -14.21 -9.25 -1.52
CA PRO A 5 -15.28 -9.89 -2.30
C PRO A 5 -14.72 -10.91 -3.29
N THR A 6 -15.26 -12.13 -3.28
CA THR A 6 -14.79 -13.25 -4.10
C THR A 6 -14.72 -12.90 -5.59
N LYS A 7 -15.76 -12.25 -6.12
CA LYS A 7 -15.80 -11.83 -7.54
C LYS A 7 -14.67 -10.84 -7.87
N ALA A 8 -14.44 -9.86 -7.00
CA ALA A 8 -13.39 -8.86 -7.20
C ALA A 8 -11.98 -9.50 -7.15
N ALA A 9 -11.77 -10.47 -6.24
CA ALA A 9 -10.52 -11.22 -6.18
C ALA A 9 -10.27 -12.05 -7.46
N GLN A 10 -11.31 -12.71 -7.98
CA GLN A 10 -11.23 -13.47 -9.22
C GLN A 10 -10.94 -12.57 -10.43
N GLU A 11 -11.63 -11.43 -10.53
CA GLU A 11 -11.39 -10.43 -11.58
C GLU A 11 -9.96 -9.86 -11.50
N ALA A 12 -9.44 -9.64 -10.30
CA ALA A 12 -8.08 -9.17 -10.10
C ALA A 12 -7.03 -10.18 -10.62
N VAL A 13 -7.16 -11.47 -10.26
CA VAL A 13 -6.24 -12.51 -10.71
C VAL A 13 -6.36 -12.74 -12.22
N SER A 14 -7.58 -12.79 -12.75
CA SER A 14 -7.82 -12.96 -14.19
C SER A 14 -7.29 -11.77 -15.00
N GLY A 15 -7.42 -10.54 -14.49
CA GLY A 15 -6.83 -9.36 -15.12
C GLY A 15 -5.31 -9.43 -15.20
N HIS A 16 -4.63 -9.89 -14.15
CA HIS A 16 -3.18 -10.10 -14.19
C HIS A 16 -2.79 -11.20 -15.19
N GLU A 17 -3.56 -12.29 -15.27
CA GLU A 17 -3.35 -13.35 -16.26
C GLU A 17 -3.44 -12.81 -17.70
N THR A 18 -4.44 -11.97 -18.00
CA THR A 18 -4.55 -11.30 -19.29
C THR A 18 -3.31 -10.46 -19.60
N TYR A 19 -2.84 -9.64 -18.65
CA TYR A 19 -1.62 -8.87 -18.85
C TYR A 19 -0.38 -9.74 -19.13
N VAL A 20 -0.25 -10.90 -18.48
CA VAL A 20 0.86 -11.85 -18.73
C VAL A 20 0.78 -12.39 -20.16
N GLN A 21 -0.41 -12.79 -20.60
CA GLN A 21 -0.64 -13.28 -21.96
C GLN A 21 -0.35 -12.19 -23.00
N ASP A 22 -0.87 -10.97 -22.80
CA ASP A 22 -0.69 -9.86 -23.72
C ASP A 22 0.78 -9.46 -23.85
N THR A 23 1.49 -9.34 -22.73
CA THR A 23 2.94 -9.06 -22.70
C THR A 23 3.71 -10.08 -23.53
N PHE A 24 3.37 -11.38 -23.38
CA PHE A 24 4.01 -12.47 -24.10
C PHE A 24 3.68 -12.44 -25.60
N MET A 25 2.40 -12.31 -25.96
CA MET A 25 1.96 -12.29 -27.35
C MET A 25 2.56 -11.10 -28.11
N GLN A 26 2.54 -9.89 -27.53
CA GLN A 26 3.18 -8.71 -28.10
C GLN A 26 4.67 -8.94 -28.38
N TYR A 27 5.38 -9.59 -27.45
CA TYR A 27 6.79 -9.92 -27.65
C TYR A 27 7.00 -10.90 -28.82
N VAL A 28 6.19 -11.96 -28.88
CA VAL A 28 6.25 -12.97 -29.96
C VAL A 28 5.92 -12.37 -31.32
N GLU A 29 5.01 -11.41 -31.38
CA GLU A 29 4.63 -10.66 -32.59
C GLU A 29 5.65 -9.58 -32.99
N GLY A 30 6.66 -9.33 -32.15
CA GLY A 30 7.71 -8.34 -32.39
C GLY A 30 7.37 -6.92 -31.94
N ASP A 31 6.23 -6.70 -31.28
CA ASP A 31 5.91 -5.44 -30.62
C ASP A 31 6.61 -5.35 -29.25
N TYR A 32 7.92 -5.14 -29.28
CA TYR A 32 8.72 -5.07 -28.07
C TYR A 32 8.41 -3.84 -27.20
N LYS A 33 8.00 -2.73 -27.83
CA LYS A 33 7.63 -1.52 -27.08
C LYS A 33 6.32 -1.76 -26.35
N GLY A 34 5.31 -2.29 -27.04
CA GLY A 34 4.04 -2.68 -26.42
C GLY A 34 4.26 -3.67 -25.30
N SER A 35 5.04 -4.72 -25.53
CA SER A 35 5.38 -5.72 -24.51
C SER A 35 6.00 -5.10 -23.26
N ALA A 36 6.97 -4.19 -23.42
CA ALA A 36 7.62 -3.52 -22.29
C ALA A 36 6.69 -2.56 -21.54
N ASP A 37 5.76 -1.90 -22.23
CA ASP A 37 4.78 -1.00 -21.62
C ASP A 37 3.70 -1.80 -20.87
N THR A 38 3.12 -2.81 -21.50
CA THR A 38 2.15 -3.75 -20.89
C THR A 38 2.74 -4.44 -19.67
N PHE A 39 4.01 -4.86 -19.73
CA PHE A 39 4.70 -5.44 -18.58
C PHE A 39 4.77 -4.46 -17.39
N ARG A 40 5.10 -3.18 -17.64
CA ARG A 40 5.17 -2.18 -16.58
C ARG A 40 3.80 -1.88 -15.98
N GLU A 41 2.77 -1.85 -16.81
CA GLU A 41 1.39 -1.68 -16.35
C GLU A 41 0.92 -2.87 -15.50
N SER A 42 1.18 -4.10 -15.96
CA SER A 42 0.93 -5.34 -15.21
C SER A 42 1.63 -5.37 -13.85
N TYR A 43 2.89 -4.92 -13.82
CA TYR A 43 3.65 -4.80 -12.58
C TYR A 43 3.00 -3.81 -11.61
N ALA A 44 2.57 -2.65 -12.11
CA ALA A 44 1.87 -1.66 -11.31
C ALA A 44 0.52 -2.17 -10.79
N TYR A 45 -0.22 -2.89 -11.64
CA TYR A 45 -1.51 -3.49 -11.31
C TYR A 45 -1.43 -4.42 -10.09
N MET A 46 -0.36 -5.21 -9.97
CA MET A 46 -0.17 -6.14 -8.85
C MET A 46 0.01 -5.47 -7.49
N TYR A 47 0.40 -4.18 -7.42
CA TYR A 47 0.41 -3.47 -6.15
C TYR A 47 -1.00 -3.32 -5.58
N GLY A 48 -1.98 -2.96 -6.42
CA GLY A 48 -3.37 -2.85 -5.99
C GLY A 48 -3.96 -4.21 -5.56
N VAL A 49 -3.59 -5.29 -6.26
CA VAL A 49 -3.97 -6.65 -5.85
C VAL A 49 -3.38 -7.00 -4.48
N GLY A 50 -2.08 -6.73 -4.30
CA GLY A 50 -1.36 -7.02 -3.06
C GLY A 50 -1.87 -6.21 -1.87
N GLU A 51 -2.18 -4.93 -2.06
CA GLU A 51 -2.73 -4.04 -1.03
C GLU A 51 -4.09 -4.55 -0.55
N ASN A 52 -5.03 -4.80 -1.46
CA ASN A 52 -6.36 -5.28 -1.12
C ASN A 52 -6.33 -6.66 -0.44
N LEU A 53 -5.46 -7.56 -0.91
CA LEU A 53 -5.29 -8.86 -0.28
C LEU A 53 -4.67 -8.74 1.11
N GLY A 54 -3.64 -7.90 1.27
CA GLY A 54 -3.00 -7.62 2.55
C GLY A 54 -3.98 -7.05 3.56
N GLU A 55 -4.78 -6.05 3.17
CA GLU A 55 -5.85 -5.51 4.00
C GLU A 55 -6.86 -6.57 4.44
N ALA A 56 -7.28 -7.42 3.51
CA ALA A 56 -8.24 -8.48 3.81
C ALA A 56 -7.67 -9.49 4.81
N ILE A 57 -6.39 -9.85 4.70
CA ILE A 57 -5.69 -10.72 5.65
C ILE A 57 -5.65 -10.07 7.04
N VAL A 58 -5.31 -8.78 7.14
CA VAL A 58 -5.30 -8.05 8.42
C VAL A 58 -6.71 -8.05 9.04
N LYS A 59 -7.75 -7.77 8.25
CA LYS A 59 -9.15 -7.80 8.71
C LYS A 59 -9.61 -9.21 9.13
N GLN A 60 -9.10 -10.26 8.49
CA GLN A 60 -9.43 -11.67 8.81
C GLN A 60 -8.66 -12.20 10.02
N SER A 61 -7.52 -11.62 10.37
CA SER A 61 -6.66 -12.08 11.48
C SER A 61 -6.16 -10.92 12.34
N PRO A 62 -7.05 -10.08 12.90
CA PRO A 62 -6.66 -8.85 13.57
C PRO A 62 -5.70 -9.07 14.74
N GLU A 63 -5.88 -10.16 15.51
CA GLU A 63 -5.04 -10.52 16.65
C GLU A 63 -3.55 -10.70 16.28
N LYS A 64 -3.25 -11.09 15.03
CA LYS A 64 -1.87 -11.27 14.56
C LYS A 64 -1.17 -9.96 14.18
N PHE A 65 -1.93 -8.88 13.97
CA PHE A 65 -1.43 -7.63 13.41
C PHE A 65 -1.68 -6.41 14.30
N MET A 66 -2.55 -6.53 15.30
CA MET A 66 -2.94 -5.43 16.19
C MET A 66 -2.17 -5.42 17.52
N ASP A 67 -1.48 -6.51 17.87
CA ASP A 67 -0.67 -6.57 19.10
C ASP A 67 0.57 -5.67 18.94
N GLY A 68 0.58 -4.55 19.67
CA GLY A 68 1.63 -3.53 19.57
C GLY A 68 1.26 -2.26 18.80
N THR A 69 -0.02 -2.05 18.43
CA THR A 69 -0.49 -0.69 18.10
C THR A 69 -0.22 0.18 19.34
N PRO A 70 0.68 1.18 19.31
CA PRO A 70 0.89 2.01 20.47
C PRO A 70 -0.41 2.78 20.71
N GLY A 71 -1.23 2.33 21.68
CA GLY A 71 -2.48 3.00 22.06
C GLY A 71 -2.27 4.45 22.49
N SER A 72 -1.00 4.83 22.67
CA SER A 72 -0.49 6.18 22.73
C SER A 72 0.96 6.12 22.22
N MET A 73 1.34 6.98 21.26
CA MET A 73 2.77 7.33 21.17
C MET A 73 3.19 7.81 22.56
N PRO A 74 4.25 7.27 23.18
CA PRO A 74 4.79 7.90 24.37
C PRO A 74 5.17 9.33 24.00
N ASN A 75 4.80 10.30 24.85
CA ASN A 75 5.20 11.68 24.71
C ASN A 75 6.73 11.77 24.91
N THR A 76 7.50 11.45 23.87
CA THR A 76 8.97 11.38 23.94
C THR A 76 9.64 12.74 23.81
N GLY A 77 8.92 13.86 23.94
CA GLY A 77 9.54 15.18 24.13
C GLY A 77 10.47 15.63 23.00
N ASN A 78 10.43 15.01 21.82
CA ASN A 78 11.27 15.34 20.68
C ASN A 78 10.60 16.36 19.71
N GLY A 79 9.52 17.01 20.14
CA GLY A 79 8.93 18.18 19.48
C GLY A 79 9.76 19.43 19.78
N GLY A 80 10.93 19.54 19.14
CA GLY A 80 11.77 20.72 19.25
C GLY A 80 11.13 21.95 18.60
N MET A 81 11.00 23.03 19.41
CA MET A 81 10.78 24.45 19.06
C MET A 81 9.33 24.81 18.63
N SER A 82 8.61 25.79 19.19
CA SER A 82 9.04 26.99 19.93
C SER A 82 7.88 27.51 20.79
N ASP A 83 8.08 27.69 22.10
CA ASP A 83 7.37 28.72 22.86
C ASP A 83 8.33 29.91 23.03
N ASN A 84 8.38 30.75 22.01
CA ASN A 84 8.98 32.07 22.13
C ASN A 84 7.92 33.04 22.66
N ASN A 85 7.84 33.22 23.99
CA ASN A 85 7.48 34.54 24.51
C ASN A 85 8.08 34.81 25.90
N ALA A 86 9.21 35.51 25.87
CA ALA A 86 9.71 36.50 26.83
C ALA A 86 9.62 36.20 28.34
N ALA A 87 10.74 35.71 28.88
CA ALA A 87 11.15 36.05 30.23
C ALA A 87 11.57 37.54 30.26
N GLY A 88 10.74 38.38 30.89
CA GLY A 88 11.11 39.71 31.39
C GLY A 88 11.49 39.61 32.86
N THR A 89 12.72 39.99 33.17
CA THR A 89 13.47 39.80 34.42
C THR A 89 12.95 40.59 35.63
N THR A 90 13.24 40.04 36.81
CA THR A 90 13.24 40.58 38.19
C THR A 90 13.65 42.05 38.37
N GLY A 91 13.04 42.72 39.36
CA GLY A 91 13.57 43.92 40.02
C GLY A 91 12.75 44.35 41.24
N ALA A 92 13.28 44.10 42.44
CA ALA A 92 13.00 44.81 43.69
C ALA A 92 14.22 45.68 43.99
#